data_AF-A0A6L7Q028-F1
#
_entry.id   AF-A0A6L7Q028-F1
#
_cell.length_a   1.000
_cell.length_b   1.000
_cell.length_c   1.000
_cell.angle_alpha   90.00
_cell.angle_beta   90.00
_cell.angle_gamma   90.00
#
_symmetry.space_group_name_H-M   'P 1'
#
loop_
_entity.id
_entity.type
_entity.pdbx_description
1 polymer ?
#
loop_
_entity_poly.entity_id
_entity_poly.type
_entity_poly.pdbx_seq_one_letter_code
_entity_poly.pdbx_strand_id
1 'polypeptide(L)'
;MPKKVGASLSLDFIEQVFLKNASAYKSAFFKTEHVAADFSGGSTMDGQARNTGKPAEYWVQKFLMSELLTTDVSGTRFLATAVGEAVKTETDTQIRQELLAASTLMRGFDGITQSTESLLATLPLTQPAVQAITSRLSRPESARDVFRFSATEYDKHVRYRTVDLDNGATLTAPSNDFSDVFQETPLSDDGRVRFTTEGKVLDRRLRRTK
;
A
#
# COMPACT_ATOMS: atom_id res chain seq x y z
N MET A 1 -35.03 12.97 -42.76
CA MET A 1 -33.96 11.93 -42.78
C MET A 1 -33.29 11.96 -44.15
N PRO A 2 -32.01 11.59 -44.34
CA PRO A 2 -31.02 11.07 -43.38
C PRO A 2 -30.46 12.22 -42.50
N LYS A 3 -29.26 12.24 -41.88
CA LYS A 3 -28.12 11.28 -41.75
C LYS A 3 -27.43 11.52 -40.40
N LYS A 4 -26.85 10.49 -39.76
CA LYS A 4 -25.88 10.67 -38.66
C LYS A 4 -24.48 10.78 -39.24
N VAL A 5 -23.80 11.90 -38.99
CA VAL A 5 -22.35 12.02 -39.25
C VAL A 5 -21.64 11.28 -38.13
N GLY A 6 -20.78 10.31 -38.47
CA GLY A 6 -19.91 9.66 -37.48
C GLY A 6 -18.94 10.68 -36.90
N ALA A 7 -18.77 10.69 -35.58
CA ALA A 7 -17.87 11.62 -34.92
C ALA A 7 -16.41 11.32 -35.34
N SER A 8 -15.89 12.08 -36.31
CA SER A 8 -14.49 12.07 -36.67
C SER A 8 -13.66 12.63 -35.53
N LEU A 9 -12.70 11.86 -35.03
CA LEU A 9 -11.76 12.33 -34.02
C LEU A 9 -10.87 13.42 -34.67
N SER A 10 -11.07 14.69 -34.28
CA SER A 10 -10.15 15.78 -34.65
C SER A 10 -8.90 15.68 -33.78
N LEU A 11 -7.73 15.72 -34.41
CA LEU A 11 -6.43 15.71 -33.73
C LEU A 11 -5.68 16.99 -34.11
N ASP A 12 -5.84 18.03 -33.29
CA ASP A 12 -5.18 19.31 -33.48
C ASP A 12 -3.94 19.43 -32.59
N PHE A 13 -2.81 19.85 -33.15
CA PHE A 13 -1.58 20.08 -32.42
C PHE A 13 -1.56 21.52 -31.89
N ILE A 14 -1.69 21.69 -30.57
CA ILE A 14 -1.90 23.00 -29.93
C ILE A 14 -0.75 23.28 -28.94
N GLU A 15 0.09 24.26 -29.24
CA GLU A 15 1.23 24.64 -28.39
C GLU A 15 0.83 25.33 -27.07
N GLN A 16 -0.35 25.97 -27.02
CA GLN A 16 -0.87 26.63 -25.81
C GLN A 16 -2.35 26.31 -25.57
N VAL A 17 -2.62 25.47 -24.57
CA VAL A 17 -3.97 24.99 -24.23
C VAL A 17 -4.64 25.93 -23.21
N PHE A 18 -5.48 26.86 -23.68
CA PHE A 18 -6.34 27.68 -22.83
C PHE A 18 -7.78 27.14 -22.80
N LEU A 19 -8.02 26.12 -21.96
CA LEU A 19 -9.34 25.50 -21.75
C LEU A 19 -10.25 26.35 -20.85
N LYS A 20 -10.53 27.61 -21.24
CA LYS A 20 -11.22 28.59 -20.39
C LYS A 20 -12.63 28.16 -19.93
N ASN A 21 -13.33 27.35 -20.74
CA ASN A 21 -14.72 26.94 -20.51
C ASN A 21 -14.96 25.41 -20.64
N ALA A 22 -13.92 24.57 -20.78
CA ALA A 22 -14.12 23.13 -20.98
C ALA A 22 -14.29 22.41 -19.63
N SER A 23 -15.53 22.10 -19.27
CA SER A 23 -15.88 21.40 -18.02
C SER A 23 -15.49 19.92 -18.00
N ALA A 24 -15.09 19.35 -19.14
CA ALA A 24 -14.87 17.92 -19.31
C ALA A 24 -13.76 17.63 -20.34
N TYR A 25 -12.51 17.53 -19.88
CA TYR A 25 -11.34 17.16 -20.68
C TYR A 25 -10.58 15.96 -20.08
N LYS A 26 -9.71 15.33 -20.87
CA LYS A 26 -8.68 14.42 -20.39
C LYS A 26 -7.33 14.89 -20.94
N SER A 27 -6.29 14.92 -20.11
CA SER A 27 -4.96 15.41 -20.50
C SER A 27 -3.86 14.51 -19.96
N ALA A 28 -2.84 14.26 -20.79
CA ALA A 28 -1.63 13.55 -20.43
C ALA A 28 -0.44 14.48 -20.63
N PHE A 29 0.43 14.56 -19.63
CA PHE A 29 1.71 15.24 -19.71
C PHE A 29 2.81 14.19 -19.60
N PHE A 30 3.69 14.13 -20.60
CA PHE A 30 4.83 13.22 -20.61
C PHE A 30 6.13 14.03 -20.46
N LYS A 31 7.06 13.50 -19.68
CA LYS A 31 8.41 14.02 -19.51
C LYS A 31 9.40 13.02 -20.10
N THR A 32 10.35 13.51 -20.86
CA THR A 32 11.53 12.76 -21.32
C THR A 32 12.72 13.69 -21.38
N GLU A 33 13.92 13.13 -21.24
CA GLU A 33 15.18 13.86 -21.47
C GLU A 33 15.53 13.91 -22.97
N HIS A 34 15.03 12.95 -23.75
CA HIS A 34 15.24 12.85 -25.20
C HIS A 34 13.97 12.37 -25.90
N VAL A 35 13.40 13.17 -26.80
CA VAL A 35 12.14 12.85 -27.52
C VAL A 35 12.23 11.56 -28.36
N ALA A 36 13.45 11.12 -28.72
CA ALA A 36 13.70 9.88 -29.45
C ALA A 36 13.95 8.64 -28.58
N ALA A 37 13.99 8.79 -27.24
CA ALA A 37 14.06 7.69 -26.29
C ALA A 37 12.82 7.74 -25.38
N ASP A 38 12.27 6.57 -25.07
CA ASP A 38 10.95 6.39 -24.48
C ASP A 38 10.63 7.32 -23.30
N PHE A 39 9.36 7.75 -23.18
CA PHE A 39 8.94 8.69 -22.15
C PHE A 39 9.20 8.15 -20.74
N SER A 40 10.14 8.78 -20.03
CA SER A 40 10.63 8.32 -18.71
C SER A 40 9.70 8.68 -17.55
N GLY A 41 8.60 9.38 -17.81
CA GLY A 41 7.53 9.60 -16.85
C GLY A 41 6.41 10.48 -17.37
N GLY A 42 5.37 10.63 -16.56
CA GLY A 42 4.25 11.48 -16.91
C GLY A 42 3.19 11.56 -15.82
N SER A 43 2.18 12.41 -16.07
CA SER A 43 0.98 12.52 -15.25
C SER A 43 -0.25 12.60 -16.15
N THR A 44 -1.37 12.08 -15.66
CA THR A 44 -2.65 12.11 -16.38
C THR A 44 -3.72 12.73 -15.49
N MET A 45 -4.61 13.51 -16.10
CA MET A 45 -5.72 14.18 -15.43
C MET A 45 -7.01 13.96 -16.22
N ASP A 46 -8.08 13.65 -15.50
CA ASP A 46 -9.42 13.47 -16.03
C ASP A 46 -10.36 14.54 -15.44
N GLY A 47 -10.43 15.70 -16.08
CA GLY A 47 -11.29 16.82 -15.68
C GLY A 47 -12.79 16.50 -15.78
N GLN A 48 -13.16 15.41 -16.46
CA GLN A 48 -14.55 14.91 -16.50
C GLN A 48 -14.93 14.21 -15.19
N ALA A 49 -13.96 13.61 -14.51
CA ALA A 49 -14.15 12.70 -13.39
C ALA A 49 -14.21 13.42 -12.01
N ARG A 50 -15.10 14.42 -11.90
CA ARG A 50 -15.24 15.31 -10.73
C ARG A 50 -15.40 14.61 -9.37
N ASN A 51 -15.84 13.36 -9.32
CA ASN A 51 -16.06 12.61 -8.07
C ASN A 51 -15.00 11.54 -7.75
N THR A 52 -14.17 11.10 -8.71
CA THR A 52 -13.20 10.01 -8.46
C THR A 52 -11.76 10.50 -8.38
N GLY A 53 -11.42 11.62 -9.03
CA GLY A 53 -10.05 12.19 -9.06
C GLY A 53 -8.99 11.35 -9.79
N LYS A 54 -9.21 10.03 -9.91
CA LYS A 54 -8.38 9.08 -10.64
C LYS A 54 -8.89 8.94 -12.09
N PRO A 55 -7.99 8.97 -13.10
CA PRO A 55 -8.33 8.68 -14.49
C PRO A 55 -8.72 7.21 -14.66
N ALA A 56 -9.58 6.91 -15.64
CA ALA A 56 -9.98 5.54 -15.94
C ALA A 56 -8.80 4.69 -16.44
N GLU A 57 -8.57 3.53 -15.82
CA GLU A 57 -7.44 2.62 -16.12
C GLU A 57 -7.35 2.26 -17.61
N TYR A 58 -8.49 1.98 -18.24
CA TYR A 58 -8.59 1.73 -19.69
C TYR A 58 -7.99 2.86 -20.53
N TRP A 59 -8.22 4.13 -20.17
CA TRP A 59 -7.70 5.26 -20.92
C TRP A 59 -6.17 5.36 -20.81
N VAL A 60 -5.59 5.07 -19.65
CA VAL A 60 -4.13 5.07 -19.46
C VAL A 60 -3.47 3.88 -20.15
N GLN A 61 -3.93 2.65 -19.88
CA GLN A 61 -3.26 1.44 -20.36
C GLN A 61 -3.61 1.06 -21.81
N LYS A 62 -4.85 1.32 -22.28
CA LYS A 62 -5.31 0.84 -23.60
C LYS A 62 -5.39 1.94 -24.66
N PHE A 63 -5.57 3.20 -24.27
CA PHE A 63 -5.59 4.32 -25.22
C PHE A 63 -4.24 5.06 -25.25
N LEU A 64 -3.69 5.46 -24.10
CA LEU A 64 -2.34 6.07 -24.04
C LEU A 64 -1.20 5.05 -24.10
N MET A 65 -1.51 3.75 -24.11
CA MET A 65 -0.54 2.63 -24.11
C MET A 65 0.58 2.81 -23.06
N SER A 66 0.20 3.36 -21.90
CA SER A 66 1.13 3.77 -20.83
C SER A 66 0.95 2.90 -19.58
N GLU A 67 2.05 2.60 -18.91
CA GLU A 67 2.07 1.84 -17.66
C GLU A 67 2.43 2.73 -16.45
N LEU A 68 2.29 2.20 -15.23
CA LEU A 68 2.73 2.87 -14.01
C LEU A 68 4.25 2.76 -13.89
N LEU A 69 4.90 3.86 -13.47
CA LEU A 69 6.36 3.90 -13.25
C LEU A 69 6.82 2.90 -12.17
N THR A 70 5.98 2.66 -11.17
CA THR A 70 6.27 1.74 -10.08
C THR A 70 5.42 0.48 -10.24
N THR A 71 6.10 -0.64 -10.49
CA THR A 71 5.46 -1.95 -10.64
C THR A 71 4.82 -2.43 -9.35
N ASP A 72 3.79 -3.26 -9.47
CA ASP A 72 3.07 -3.92 -8.37
C ASP A 72 4.03 -4.53 -7.34
N VAL A 73 5.07 -5.22 -7.83
CA VAL A 73 6.10 -5.89 -7.02
C VAL A 73 6.96 -4.86 -6.28
N SER A 74 7.51 -3.86 -6.98
CA SER A 74 8.41 -2.88 -6.38
C SER A 74 7.69 -1.99 -5.36
N GLY A 75 6.52 -1.45 -5.71
CA GLY A 75 5.74 -0.58 -4.82
C GLY A 75 5.27 -1.31 -3.57
N THR A 76 4.74 -2.53 -3.73
CA THR A 76 4.33 -3.36 -2.59
C THR A 76 5.52 -3.71 -1.71
N ARG A 77 6.67 -4.10 -2.29
CA ARG A 77 7.89 -4.42 -1.54
C ARG A 77 8.37 -3.24 -0.71
N PHE A 78 8.44 -2.02 -1.27
CA PHE A 78 8.88 -0.83 -0.53
C PHE A 78 7.98 -0.55 0.68
N LEU A 79 6.65 -0.61 0.49
CA LEU A 79 5.69 -0.47 1.59
C LEU A 79 5.86 -1.57 2.64
N ALA A 80 5.94 -2.83 2.20
CA ALA A 80 6.03 -3.99 3.09
C ALA A 80 7.31 -3.95 3.94
N THR A 81 8.47 -3.66 3.34
CA THR A 81 9.73 -3.49 4.09
C THR A 81 9.63 -2.35 5.10
N ALA A 82 9.09 -1.18 4.73
CA ALA A 82 8.95 -0.05 5.64
C ALA A 82 8.01 -0.35 6.84
N VAL A 83 6.91 -1.09 6.61
CA VAL A 83 5.98 -1.51 7.67
C VAL A 83 6.61 -2.54 8.60
N GLY A 84 7.31 -3.55 8.06
CA GLY A 84 8.00 -4.56 8.86
C GLY A 84 9.08 -3.94 9.75
N GLU A 85 9.91 -3.05 9.19
CA GLU A 85 10.92 -2.29 9.94
C GLU A 85 10.29 -1.37 10.99
N ALA A 86 9.16 -0.70 10.68
CA ALA A 86 8.44 0.14 11.64
C ALA A 86 8.00 -0.69 12.86
N VAL A 87 7.34 -1.84 12.65
CA VAL A 87 6.91 -2.73 13.75
C VAL A 87 8.10 -3.24 14.56
N LYS A 88 9.21 -3.60 13.90
CA LYS A 88 10.39 -4.18 14.55
C LYS A 88 11.17 -3.19 15.41
N THR A 89 11.25 -1.93 14.97
CA THR A 89 12.08 -0.89 15.61
C THR A 89 11.30 0.09 16.47
N GLU A 90 9.98 0.21 16.31
CA GLU A 90 9.16 1.08 17.16
C GLU A 90 9.18 0.62 18.62
N THR A 91 9.38 1.55 19.56
CA THR A 91 9.54 1.27 20.99
C THR A 91 8.28 1.54 21.82
N ASP A 92 7.42 2.45 21.37
CA ASP A 92 6.12 2.65 22.02
C ASP A 92 5.21 1.44 21.73
N THR A 93 4.76 0.78 22.79
CA THR A 93 3.89 -0.40 22.68
C THR A 93 2.55 -0.08 22.04
N GLN A 94 2.01 1.13 22.23
CA GLN A 94 0.76 1.55 21.62
C GLN A 94 0.90 1.74 20.10
N ILE A 95 1.95 2.44 19.66
CA ILE A 95 2.24 2.64 18.23
C ILE A 95 2.54 1.27 17.60
N ARG A 96 3.34 0.41 18.25
CA ARG A 96 3.66 -0.94 17.74
C ARG A 96 2.41 -1.81 17.57
N GLN A 97 1.46 -1.78 18.51
CA GLN A 97 0.17 -2.48 18.38
C GLN A 97 -0.67 -1.96 17.20
N GLU A 98 -0.67 -0.64 17.00
CA GLU A 98 -1.37 0.01 15.90
C GLU A 98 -0.78 -0.38 14.53
N LEU A 99 0.56 -0.40 14.43
CA LEU A 99 1.29 -0.85 13.24
C LEU A 99 1.04 -2.34 12.93
N LEU A 100 0.96 -3.21 13.93
CA LEU A 100 0.60 -4.63 13.78
C LEU A 100 -0.84 -4.83 13.29
N ALA A 101 -1.78 -4.04 13.80
CA ALA A 101 -3.15 -4.04 13.31
C ALA A 101 -3.22 -3.56 11.85
N ALA A 102 -2.51 -2.47 11.53
CA ALA A 102 -2.38 -1.94 10.17
C ALA A 102 -1.82 -2.98 9.20
N SER A 103 -0.69 -3.64 9.54
CA SER A 103 -0.05 -4.64 8.67
C SER A 103 -0.97 -5.82 8.38
N THR A 104 -1.82 -6.19 9.34
CA THR A 104 -2.83 -7.25 9.16
C THR A 104 -3.95 -6.80 8.21
N LEU A 105 -4.40 -5.55 8.32
CA LEU A 105 -5.43 -4.95 7.47
C LEU A 105 -4.95 -4.64 6.04
N MET A 106 -3.64 -4.45 5.82
CA MET A 106 -3.09 -4.12 4.50
C MET A 106 -3.41 -5.16 3.42
N ARG A 107 -3.60 -6.44 3.79
CA ARG A 107 -4.07 -7.48 2.85
C ARG A 107 -5.45 -7.18 2.22
N GLY A 108 -6.28 -6.36 2.87
CA GLY A 108 -7.58 -5.94 2.33
C GLY A 108 -7.49 -5.02 1.11
N PHE A 109 -6.30 -4.53 0.76
CA PHE A 109 -6.07 -3.69 -0.42
C PHE A 109 -5.55 -4.47 -1.64
N ASP A 110 -5.62 -5.80 -1.65
CA ASP A 110 -5.17 -6.62 -2.78
C ASP A 110 -5.80 -6.19 -4.11
N GLY A 111 -4.96 -6.00 -5.12
CA GLY A 111 -5.35 -5.55 -6.44
C GLY A 111 -5.77 -4.08 -6.55
N ILE A 112 -5.75 -3.28 -5.46
CA ILE A 112 -6.14 -1.87 -5.46
C ILE A 112 -4.97 -0.98 -5.91
N THR A 113 -5.23 -0.12 -6.89
CA THR A 113 -4.26 0.85 -7.43
C THR A 113 -4.32 2.19 -6.71
N GLN A 114 -3.29 2.50 -5.91
CA GLN A 114 -3.16 3.73 -5.13
C GLN A 114 -1.71 4.02 -4.72
N SER A 115 -1.45 5.18 -4.12
CA SER A 115 -0.15 5.50 -3.53
C SER A 115 -0.05 5.05 -2.06
N THR A 116 1.17 4.93 -1.56
CA THR A 116 1.43 4.66 -0.13
C THR A 116 0.82 5.73 0.77
N GLU A 117 0.97 7.02 0.44
CA GLU A 117 0.31 8.13 1.17
C GLU A 117 -1.21 7.91 1.26
N SER A 118 -1.85 7.54 0.14
CA SER A 118 -3.30 7.28 0.10
C SER A 118 -3.68 6.06 0.95
N LEU A 119 -2.94 4.95 0.83
CA LEU A 119 -3.21 3.72 1.55
C LEU A 119 -3.10 3.92 3.06
N LEU A 120 -2.03 4.57 3.52
CA LEU A 120 -1.85 4.89 4.95
C LEU A 120 -2.93 5.84 5.48
N ALA A 121 -3.43 6.78 4.66
CA ALA A 121 -4.53 7.67 5.02
C ALA A 121 -5.90 6.97 5.09
N THR A 122 -6.09 5.80 4.47
CA THR A 122 -7.32 5.00 4.62
C THR A 122 -7.36 4.12 5.87
N LEU A 123 -6.20 3.86 6.48
CA LEU A 123 -6.10 3.12 7.73
C LEU A 123 -6.38 4.06 8.92
N PRO A 124 -6.79 3.55 10.10
CA PRO A 124 -6.97 4.33 11.33
C PRO A 124 -5.62 4.72 11.99
N LEU A 125 -4.73 5.30 11.17
CA LEU A 125 -3.44 5.94 11.40
C LEU A 125 -3.44 7.05 12.46
N THR A 126 -2.80 6.88 13.62
CA THR A 126 -2.27 8.03 14.36
C THR A 126 -1.06 8.62 13.61
N GLN A 127 -0.87 9.93 13.70
CA GLN A 127 0.26 10.60 13.01
C GLN A 127 1.64 10.02 13.36
N PRO A 128 1.96 9.67 14.63
CA PRO A 128 3.20 8.97 14.97
C PRO A 128 3.36 7.63 14.24
N ALA A 129 2.30 6.82 14.11
CA ALA A 129 2.36 5.55 13.38
C ALA A 129 2.55 5.75 11.87
N VAL A 130 1.88 6.75 11.26
CA VAL A 130 2.12 7.12 9.86
C VAL A 130 3.58 7.53 9.67
N GLN A 131 4.11 8.40 10.54
CA GLN A 131 5.52 8.84 10.50
C GLN A 131 6.50 7.68 10.71
N ALA A 132 6.19 6.71 11.57
CA ALA A 132 7.02 5.53 11.75
C ALA A 132 7.17 4.72 10.44
N ILE A 133 6.11 4.60 9.64
CA ILE A 133 6.17 3.93 8.33
C ILE A 133 6.87 4.83 7.29
N THR A 134 6.46 6.09 7.15
CA THR A 134 6.97 6.95 6.05
C THR A 134 8.44 7.31 6.19
N SER A 135 8.96 7.44 7.43
CA SER A 135 10.39 7.65 7.70
C SER A 135 11.28 6.46 7.33
N ARG A 136 10.70 5.27 7.11
CA ARG A 136 11.40 4.02 6.78
C ARG A 136 11.22 3.61 5.31
N LEU A 137 10.52 4.41 4.51
CA LEU A 137 10.50 4.22 3.05
C LEU A 137 11.90 4.46 2.49
N SER A 138 12.41 3.51 1.70
CA SER A 138 13.75 3.61 1.09
C SER A 138 13.93 4.82 0.16
N ARG A 139 12.81 5.42 -0.26
CA ARG A 139 12.69 6.63 -1.07
C ARG A 139 11.46 7.41 -0.59
N PRO A 140 11.61 8.55 0.10
CA PRO A 140 10.48 9.35 0.59
C PRO A 140 9.54 9.79 -0.54
N GLU A 141 10.08 10.06 -1.74
CA GLU A 141 9.31 10.42 -2.94
C GLU A 141 8.37 9.30 -3.39
N SER A 142 8.77 8.03 -3.23
CA SER A 142 7.95 6.86 -3.57
C SER A 142 6.75 6.66 -2.64
N ALA A 143 6.55 7.50 -1.62
CA ALA A 143 5.29 7.57 -0.89
C ALA A 143 4.12 7.97 -1.81
N ARG A 144 4.41 8.73 -2.88
CA ARG A 144 3.43 9.26 -3.86
C ARG A 144 3.26 8.41 -5.10
N ASP A 145 4.20 7.50 -5.35
CA ASP A 145 4.13 6.58 -6.49
C ASP A 145 2.84 5.78 -6.42
N VAL A 146 2.08 5.77 -7.51
CA VAL A 146 0.90 4.93 -7.65
C VAL A 146 1.34 3.57 -8.18
N PHE A 147 0.98 2.53 -7.45
CA PHE A 147 1.19 1.13 -7.82
C PHE A 147 -0.08 0.34 -7.49
N ARG A 148 -0.18 -0.88 -8.02
CA ARG A 148 -1.24 -1.82 -7.63
C ARG A 148 -0.72 -2.71 -6.51
N PHE A 149 -1.38 -2.68 -5.35
CA PHE A 149 -0.95 -3.44 -4.19
C PHE A 149 -1.16 -4.95 -4.42
N SER A 150 -0.20 -5.77 -4.00
CA SER A 150 -0.24 -7.24 -4.14
C SER A 150 -0.08 -7.92 -2.78
N ALA A 151 -1.14 -8.49 -2.22
CA ALA A 151 -1.07 -9.22 -0.95
C ALA A 151 -0.06 -10.39 -1.02
N THR A 152 0.06 -11.04 -2.19
CA THR A 152 1.02 -12.13 -2.41
C THR A 152 2.49 -11.67 -2.35
N GLU A 153 2.80 -10.45 -2.79
CA GLU A 153 4.14 -9.86 -2.61
C GLU A 153 4.32 -9.33 -1.19
N TYR A 154 3.31 -8.68 -0.62
CA TYR A 154 3.33 -8.14 0.75
C TYR A 154 3.64 -9.24 1.78
N ASP A 155 2.95 -10.38 1.67
CA ASP A 155 3.16 -11.57 2.49
C ASP A 155 4.55 -12.21 2.26
N LYS A 156 5.42 -11.74 1.35
CA LYS A 156 6.84 -12.22 1.33
C LYS A 156 7.72 -11.48 2.33
N HIS A 157 7.37 -10.23 2.65
CA HIS A 157 8.16 -9.34 3.51
C HIS A 157 7.53 -9.16 4.90
N VAL A 158 6.21 -9.27 5.00
CA VAL A 158 5.45 -9.04 6.24
C VAL A 158 4.54 -10.23 6.53
N ARG A 159 5.13 -11.32 7.04
CA ARG A 159 4.38 -12.41 7.68
C ARG A 159 4.43 -12.24 9.18
N TYR A 160 3.27 -12.31 9.83
CA TYR A 160 3.15 -12.53 11.27
C TYR A 160 2.47 -13.87 11.50
N ARG A 161 3.02 -14.70 12.39
CA ARG A 161 2.37 -15.92 12.88
C ARG A 161 1.68 -15.55 14.18
N THR A 162 0.37 -15.79 14.23
CA THR A 162 -0.44 -15.72 15.44
C THR A 162 -0.85 -17.13 15.83
N VAL A 163 -0.72 -17.48 17.11
CA VAL A 163 -1.18 -18.74 17.69
C VAL A 163 -2.08 -18.40 18.87
N ASP A 164 -3.33 -18.81 18.80
CA ASP A 164 -4.29 -18.75 19.90
C ASP A 164 -4.27 -20.07 20.67
N LEU A 165 -4.16 -19.98 21.99
CA LEU A 165 -4.21 -21.12 22.91
C LEU A 165 -5.60 -21.27 23.53
N ASP A 166 -5.95 -22.52 23.88
CA ASP A 166 -7.21 -22.88 24.55
C ASP A 166 -7.41 -22.18 25.90
N ASN A 167 -6.31 -21.79 26.55
CA ASN A 167 -6.28 -21.00 27.78
C ASN A 167 -6.56 -19.48 27.57
N GLY A 168 -6.81 -19.04 26.33
CA GLY A 168 -7.11 -17.64 25.98
C GLY A 168 -5.89 -16.73 25.79
N ALA A 169 -4.68 -17.28 25.78
CA ALA A 169 -3.48 -16.53 25.41
C ALA A 169 -3.26 -16.50 23.88
N THR A 170 -2.98 -15.32 23.34
CA THR A 170 -2.62 -15.11 21.94
C THR A 170 -1.14 -14.75 21.83
N LEU A 171 -0.39 -15.52 21.03
CA LEU A 171 1.04 -15.32 20.76
C LEU A 171 1.22 -14.79 19.34
N THR A 172 1.79 -13.60 19.16
CA THR A 172 2.03 -12.99 17.84
C THR A 172 3.48 -12.52 17.71
N ALA A 173 4.17 -12.97 16.65
CA ALA A 173 5.51 -12.52 16.26
C ALA A 173 5.68 -12.58 14.73
N PRO A 174 6.67 -11.90 14.13
CA PRO A 174 7.01 -12.09 12.72
C PRO A 174 7.23 -13.57 12.43
N SER A 175 6.70 -14.12 11.34
CA SER A 175 6.74 -15.59 11.13
C SER A 175 8.15 -16.15 10.97
N ASN A 176 9.10 -15.34 10.50
CA ASN A 176 10.51 -15.71 10.40
C ASN A 176 11.17 -15.76 11.79
N ASP A 177 10.78 -14.85 12.68
CA ASP A 177 11.34 -14.70 14.04
C ASP A 177 10.52 -15.51 15.08
N PHE A 178 9.39 -16.14 14.70
CA PHE A 178 8.43 -16.71 15.65
C PHE A 178 9.03 -17.86 16.47
N SER A 179 9.80 -18.75 15.83
CA SER A 179 10.45 -19.88 16.51
C SER A 179 11.61 -19.44 17.41
N ASP A 180 12.19 -18.27 17.15
CA ASP A 180 13.26 -17.68 17.97
C ASP A 180 12.68 -16.97 19.21
N VAL A 181 11.49 -16.36 19.07
CA VAL A 181 10.77 -15.66 20.15
C VAL A 181 9.97 -16.62 21.03
N PHE A 182 9.40 -17.69 20.45
CA PHE A 182 8.55 -18.66 21.13
C PHE A 182 9.05 -20.09 20.89
N GLN A 183 9.65 -20.69 21.92
CA GLN A 183 10.05 -22.09 21.88
C GLN A 183 8.83 -22.98 22.14
N GLU A 184 8.45 -23.76 21.13
CA GLU A 184 7.36 -24.73 21.15
C GLU A 184 7.84 -26.09 21.69
N THR A 185 7.19 -26.63 22.71
CA THR A 185 7.48 -27.95 23.29
C THR A 185 6.19 -28.75 23.40
N PRO A 186 6.02 -29.88 22.67
CA PRO A 186 4.86 -30.75 22.85
C PRO A 186 4.90 -31.38 24.25
N LEU A 187 3.78 -31.34 24.96
CA LEU A 187 3.65 -31.91 26.30
C LEU A 187 3.03 -33.32 26.29
N SER A 188 2.26 -33.65 25.27
CA SER A 188 1.50 -34.91 25.18
C SER A 188 0.94 -35.14 23.76
N ASP A 189 0.65 -36.41 23.42
CA ASP A 189 0.05 -36.82 22.15
C ASP A 189 -1.39 -36.31 21.92
N ASP A 190 -2.00 -35.67 22.93
CA ASP A 190 -3.32 -35.04 22.83
C ASP A 190 -3.30 -33.64 22.19
N GLY A 191 -2.15 -33.22 21.66
CA GLY A 191 -1.97 -31.94 20.97
C GLY A 191 -1.64 -30.75 21.87
N ARG A 192 -1.46 -30.95 23.18
CA ARG A 192 -1.03 -29.86 24.08
C ARG A 192 0.42 -29.45 23.83
N VAL A 193 0.61 -28.16 23.58
CA VAL A 193 1.92 -27.52 23.39
C VAL A 193 2.19 -26.50 24.48
N ARG A 194 3.44 -26.42 24.94
CA ARG A 194 3.96 -25.35 25.78
C ARG A 194 4.74 -24.38 24.90
N PHE A 195 4.42 -23.10 24.99
CA PHE A 195 5.27 -22.03 24.47
C PHE A 195 6.04 -21.37 25.61
N THR A 196 7.35 -21.19 25.41
CA THR A 196 8.26 -20.50 26.33
C THR A 196 8.85 -19.29 25.64
N THR A 197 8.90 -18.15 26.33
CA THR A 197 9.47 -16.89 25.83
C THR A 197 10.12 -16.12 26.98
N GLU A 198 11.15 -15.34 26.67
CA GLU A 198 11.85 -14.47 27.63
C GLU A 198 12.00 -13.06 27.05
N GLY A 199 11.86 -12.04 27.90
CA GLY A 199 11.96 -10.66 27.44
C GLY A 199 11.76 -9.64 28.55
N LYS A 200 12.18 -8.40 28.28
CA LYS A 200 11.95 -7.27 29.18
C LYS A 200 10.52 -6.75 29.00
N VAL A 201 9.81 -6.57 30.10
CA VAL A 201 8.49 -5.92 30.11
C VAL A 201 8.63 -4.48 29.61
N LEU A 202 7.99 -4.14 28.49
CA LEU A 202 7.95 -2.79 27.93
C LEU A 202 6.71 -2.01 28.39
N ASP A 203 5.57 -2.68 28.54
CA ASP A 203 4.30 -2.11 29.00
C ASP A 203 3.45 -3.20 29.69
N ARG A 204 2.52 -2.80 30.57
CA ARG A 204 1.51 -3.67 31.20
C ARG A 204 0.17 -2.93 31.26
N ARG A 205 -0.75 -3.26 30.36
CA ARG A 205 -2.10 -2.67 30.32
C ARG A 205 -3.16 -3.67 30.75
N LEU A 206 -3.95 -3.31 31.76
CA LEU A 206 -5.18 -3.98 32.14
C LEU A 206 -6.36 -3.35 31.40
N ARG A 207 -7.00 -4.08 30.49
CA ARG A 207 -8.34 -3.72 30.01
C ARG A 207 -9.39 -4.32 30.94
N ARG A 208 -10.39 -3.54 31.33
CA ARG A 208 -11.61 -4.08 31.94
C ARG A 208 -12.39 -4.86 30.88
N THR A 209 -12.56 -6.15 31.10
CA THR A 209 -13.66 -6.92 30.48
C THR A 209 -14.99 -6.30 30.94
N LYS A 210 -15.96 -6.25 30.02
CA LYS A 210 -17.28 -5.67 30.26
C LYS A 210 -18.31 -6.78 30.48
#